data_AF-A0AAE3GXN9-F1
#
_entry.id   AF-A0AAE3GXN9-F1
#
_cell.length_a   1.000
_cell.length_b   1.000
_cell.length_c   1.000
_cell.angle_alpha   90.00
_cell.angle_beta   90.00
_cell.angle_gamma   90.00
#
_symmetry.space_group_name_H-M   'P 1'
#
loop_
_entity.id
_entity.type
_entity.pdbx_description
1 polymer ?
#
loop_
_entity_poly.entity_id
_entity_poly.type
_entity_poly.pdbx_seq_one_letter_code
_entity_poly.pdbx_strand_id
1 'polypeptide(L)' 'MELQREEIIELLQENPSMKPYLEEAIAKSYKQAIALVVQETPLSKQDLPKECPYTLEQIIDPQFP' A
#
# COMPACT_ATOMS: atom_id res chain seq x y z
N MET A 1 -4.34 4.72 -11.91
CA MET A 1 -3.74 4.63 -10.56
C MET A 1 -3.97 5.93 -9.78
N GLU A 2 -3.78 7.10 -10.39
CA GLU A 2 -4.10 8.40 -9.77
C GLU A 2 -5.55 8.47 -9.25
N LEU A 3 -6.54 8.11 -10.08
CA LEU A 3 -7.96 8.10 -9.68
C LEU A 3 -8.23 7.24 -8.43
N GLN A 4 -7.57 6.08 -8.29
CA GLN A 4 -7.73 5.21 -7.12
C GLN A 4 -7.19 5.87 -5.84
N ARG A 5 -6.09 6.63 -5.95
CA ARG A 5 -5.52 7.35 -4.82
C ARG A 5 -6.41 8.52 -4.43
N GLU A 6 -6.96 9.24 -5.39
CA GLU A 6 -7.94 10.31 -5.16
C GLU A 6 -9.18 9.79 -4.43
N GLU A 7 -9.77 8.68 -4.89
CA GLU A 7 -10.91 8.03 -4.22
C GLU A 7 -10.60 7.63 -2.77
N ILE A 8 -9.40 7.07 -2.53
CA ILE A 8 -8.96 6.71 -1.17
C ILE A 8 -8.83 7.96 -0.29
N ILE A 9 -8.29 9.05 -0.81
CA ILE A 9 -8.15 10.31 -0.06
C ILE A 9 -9.52 10.87 0.31
N GLU A 10 -10.46 10.89 -0.63
CA GLU A 10 -11.85 11.33 -0.38
C GLU A 10 -12.49 10.48 0.73
N LEU A 11 -12.40 9.15 0.63
CA LEU A 11 -12.92 8.24 1.66
C LEU A 11 -12.31 8.47 3.04
N LEU A 12 -11.01 8.79 3.10
CA LEU A 12 -10.31 9.10 4.35
C LEU A 12 -10.65 10.48 4.92
N GLN A 13 -11.05 11.43 4.07
CA GLN A 13 -11.58 12.72 4.50
C GLN A 13 -12.98 12.56 5.08
N GLU A 14 -13.83 11.73 4.46
CA GLU A 14 -15.16 11.41 4.96
C GLU A 14 -15.13 10.58 6.25
N ASN A 15 -14.11 9.73 6.42
CA ASN A 15 -13.98 8.80 7.55
C ASN A 15 -12.64 8.95 8.28
N PRO A 16 -12.39 10.07 8.98
CA PRO A 16 -11.11 10.33 9.64
C PRO A 16 -10.75 9.31 10.73
N SER A 17 -11.74 8.61 11.28
CA SER A 17 -11.55 7.51 12.24
C SER A 17 -10.84 6.29 11.64
N MET A 18 -10.75 6.18 10.31
CA MET A 18 -10.05 5.09 9.64
C MET A 18 -8.53 5.29 9.58
N LYS A 19 -8.04 6.53 9.70
CA LYS A 19 -6.61 6.87 9.66
C LYS A 19 -5.71 6.02 10.58
N PRO A 20 -6.05 5.78 11.87
CA PRO A 20 -5.21 4.96 12.74
C PRO A 20 -5.06 3.49 12.30
N TYR A 21 -5.94 2.98 11.44
CA TYR A 21 -5.88 1.60 10.96
C TYR A 21 -5.06 1.44 9.66
N LEU A 22 -4.65 2.56 9.04
CA LEU A 22 -3.96 2.53 7.75
C LEU A 22 -2.60 1.86 7.81
N GLU A 23 -1.84 2.07 8.89
CA GLU A 23 -0.53 1.42 9.08
C GLU A 23 -0.66 -0.10 9.11
N GLU A 24 -1.64 -0.62 9.86
CA GLU A 24 -1.91 -2.06 9.92
C GLU A 24 -2.39 -2.59 8.56
N ALA A 25 -3.30 -1.86 7.90
CA ALA A 25 -3.81 -2.22 6.59
C ALA A 25 -2.69 -2.30 5.53
N ILE A 26 -1.75 -1.35 5.53
CA ILE A 26 -0.59 -1.33 4.63
C ILE A 26 0.34 -2.50 4.94
N ALA A 27 0.66 -2.74 6.21
CA ALA A 27 1.54 -3.86 6.59
C ALA A 27 0.95 -5.22 6.17
N LYS A 28 -0.37 -5.38 6.31
CA LYS A 28 -1.09 -6.58 5.84
C LYS A 28 -1.07 -6.68 4.31
N SER A 29 -1.40 -5.59 3.63
CA SER A 29 -1.45 -5.54 2.16
C SER A 29 -0.09 -5.80 1.53
N TYR A 30 0.99 -5.26 2.12
CA TYR A 30 2.35 -5.49 1.64
C TYR A 30 2.74 -6.97 1.69
N LYS A 31 2.40 -7.68 2.78
CA LYS A 31 2.63 -9.14 2.87
C LYS A 31 1.87 -9.90 1.78
N GLN A 32 0.65 -9.47 1.45
CA GLN A 32 -0.13 -10.06 0.38
C GLN A 32 0.47 -9.75 -1.00
N ALA A 33 0.95 -8.52 -1.22
CA ALA A 33 1.64 -8.13 -2.44
C ALA A 33 2.91 -8.96 -2.68
N ILE A 34 3.72 -9.18 -1.64
CA ILE A 34 4.89 -10.07 -1.72
C ILE A 34 4.49 -11.49 -2.12
N ALA A 35 3.42 -12.03 -1.54
CA ALA A 35 2.93 -13.37 -1.89
C ALA A 35 2.47 -13.44 -3.36
N LEU A 36 1.78 -12.40 -3.83
CA LEU A 36 1.33 -12.28 -5.22
C LEU A 36 2.52 -12.22 -6.19
N VAL A 37 3.52 -11.38 -5.92
CA VAL A 37 4.73 -11.27 -6.76
C VAL A 37 5.45 -12.61 -6.86
N VAL A 38 5.61 -13.33 -5.76
CA VAL A 38 6.27 -14.66 -5.76
C VAL A 38 5.44 -15.71 -6.52
N GLN A 39 4.11 -15.56 -6.55
CA GLN A 39 3.24 -16.47 -7.29
C GLN A 39 3.29 -16.20 -8.81
N GLU A 40 3.38 -14.93 -9.21
CA GLU A 40 3.23 -14.49 -10.60
C GLU A 40 4.55 -14.29 -11.33
N THR A 41 5.67 -14.23 -10.61
CA THR A 41 6.99 -13.95 -11.16
C THR A 41 8.03 -15.00 -10.72
N PRO A 42 9.18 -15.10 -11.41
CA PRO A 42 10.28 -15.97 -10.97
C PRO A 42 11.01 -15.48 -9.71
N LEU A 43 10.64 -14.32 -9.15
CA LEU A 43 11.28 -13.76 -7.96
C LEU A 43 10.88 -14.54 -6.71
N SER A 44 11.83 -14.71 -5.80
CA SER A 44 11.59 -15.29 -4.49
C SER A 44 11.47 -14.21 -3.42
N LYS A 45 10.96 -14.57 -2.24
CA LYS A 45 10.81 -13.62 -1.12
C LYS A 45 12.12 -12.94 -0.70
N GLN A 46 13.27 -13.57 -0.96
CA GLN A 46 14.58 -13.00 -0.61
C GLN A 46 15.03 -11.91 -1.58
N ASP A 47 14.45 -11.87 -2.79
CA ASP A 47 14.75 -10.89 -3.83
C ASP A 47 13.89 -9.62 -3.67
N LEU A 48 12.93 -9.64 -2.74
CA LEU A 48 11.98 -8.57 -2.48
C LEU A 48 12.29 -7.88 -1.15
N PRO A 49 11.95 -6.58 -1.00
CA PRO A 49 12.11 -5.91 0.28
C PRO A 49 11.24 -6.57 1.35
N LYS A 50 11.80 -6.76 2.55
CA LYS A 50 11.10 -7.40 3.68
C LYS A 50 10.02 -6.51 4.29
N GLU A 51 10.20 -5.20 4.17
CA GLU A 51 9.33 -4.16 4.68
C GLU A 51 8.94 -3.22 3.53
N CYS A 52 7.77 -2.60 3.64
CA CYS A 52 7.31 -1.65 2.64
C CYS A 52 8.30 -0.47 2.58
N PRO A 53 8.89 -0.17 1.41
CA PRO A 53 9.84 0.94 1.29
C PRO A 53 9.14 2.31 1.25
N TYR A 54 7.81 2.31 1.15
CA TYR A 54 7.00 3.53 1.03
C TYR A 54 6.28 3.84 2.33
N THR A 55 6.27 5.12 2.67
CA THR A 55 5.51 5.68 3.79
C THR A 55 4.01 5.74 3.46
N LEU A 56 3.17 5.87 4.49
CA LEU A 56 1.73 6.05 4.30
C LEU A 56 1.43 7.25 3.39
N GLU A 57 2.11 8.37 3.63
CA GLU A 57 1.97 9.61 2.87
C GLU A 57 2.28 9.36 1.38
N GLN A 58 3.36 8.64 1.07
CA GLN A 58 3.71 8.30 -0.31
C GLN A 58 2.74 7.30 -0.96
N ILE A 59 2.12 6.41 -0.18
CA ILE A 59 1.15 5.42 -0.68
C ILE A 59 -0.19 6.08 -1.06
N ILE A 60 -0.59 7.13 -0.36
CA ILE A 60 -1.85 7.84 -0.63
C ILE A 60 -1.66 9.10 -1.45
N ASP A 61 -0.43 9.59 -1.63
CA ASP A 61 -0.15 10.77 -2.45
C ASP A 61 -0.47 10.48 -3.94
N PRO A 62 -1.42 11.20 -4.55
CA PRO A 62 -1.81 10.97 -5.94
C PRO A 62 -0.73 11.42 -6.93
N GLN A 63 0.25 12.21 -6.50
CA GLN A 63 1.38 12.68 -7.31
C GLN A 63 2.65 11.85 -7.11
N PHE A 64 2.60 10.80 -6.27
CA PHE A 64 3.75 9.91 -6.10
C PHE A 64 3.99 9.10 -7.39
N PRO A 65 5.23 9.08 -7.93
CA PRO A 65 5.57 8.52 -9.23
C PRO A 65 5.43 6.99 -9.34
#